data_AF-A0A9D0DSC7-F1
#
_entry.id   AF-A0A9D0DSC7-F1
#
_cell.length_a   1.000
_cell.length_b   1.000
_cell.length_c   1.000
_cell.angle_alpha   90.00
_cell.angle_beta   90.00
_cell.angle_gamma   90.00
#
_symmetry.space_group_name_H-M   'P 1'
#
loop_
_entity.id
_entity.type
_entity.pdbx_description
1 polymer ?
#
loop_
_entity_poly.entity_id
_entity_poly.type
_entity_poly.pdbx_seq_one_letter_code
_entity_poly.pdbx_strand_id
1 'polypeptide(L)'
;MDNLIWIFISSLLVNNFIFSYFLGLCPFFGVSGKLETAFRLGLASMFVMLITAICTWFLNSYILIYAPYLRLISFIVVIASTVQFVEMVIKKFSPALFNALGIYLPLITTNCAI
;
A
#
# COMPACT_ATOMS: atom_id res chain seq x y z
N MET A 1 -20.37 20.59 22.03
CA MET A 1 -19.24 20.74 21.09
C MET A 1 -18.04 19.87 21.48
N ASP A 2 -17.99 19.36 22.72
CA ASP A 2 -16.96 18.42 23.20
C ASP A 2 -16.87 17.10 22.45
N ASN A 3 -17.97 16.61 21.86
CA ASN A 3 -17.98 15.34 21.13
C ASN A 3 -17.24 15.39 19.79
N LEU A 4 -17.19 16.53 19.09
CA LEU A 4 -16.49 16.65 17.80
C LEU A 4 -14.97 16.63 17.98
N ILE A 5 -14.46 17.33 18.99
CA ILE A 5 -13.04 17.35 19.33
C ILE A 5 -12.59 15.96 19.81
N TRP A 6 -13.42 15.27 20.59
CA TRP A 6 -13.11 13.91 21.02
C TRP A 6 -13.11 12.92 19.87
N ILE A 7 -14.10 12.97 18.96
CA ILE A 7 -14.11 12.16 17.72
C ILE A 7 -12.90 12.49 16.85
N PHE A 8 -12.52 13.77 16.74
CA PHE A 8 -11.37 14.20 15.96
C PHE A 8 -10.05 13.67 16.54
N ILE A 9 -9.85 13.76 17.87
CA ILE A 9 -8.69 13.18 18.57
C ILE A 9 -8.67 11.66 18.43
N SER A 10 -9.82 11.01 18.55
CA SER A 10 -9.93 9.55 18.49
C SER A 10 -9.64 9.01 17.08
N SER A 11 -10.10 9.71 16.03
CA SER A 11 -9.76 9.37 14.64
C SER A 11 -8.29 9.65 14.30
N LEU A 12 -7.68 10.71 14.83
CA LEU A 12 -6.28 11.06 14.53
C LEU A 12 -5.25 10.18 15.23
N LEU A 13 -5.48 9.82 16.50
CA LEU A 13 -4.52 9.06 17.31
C LEU A 13 -4.92 7.60 17.54
N VAL A 14 -6.19 7.33 17.86
CA VAL A 14 -6.62 6.01 18.34
C VAL A 14 -6.95 5.06 17.20
N ASN A 15 -7.50 5.57 16.09
CA ASN A 15 -7.91 4.74 14.94
C ASN A 15 -6.95 4.83 13.73
N ASN A 16 -5.86 5.59 13.84
CA ASN A 16 -4.97 5.80 12.71
C ASN A 16 -4.07 4.56 12.51
N PHE A 17 -4.12 3.97 11.31
CA PHE A 17 -3.37 2.77 10.94
C PHE A 17 -1.86 2.87 11.20
N ILE A 18 -1.29 4.07 11.05
CA ILE A 18 0.15 4.32 11.24
C ILE A 18 0.54 4.33 12.73
N PHE A 19 -0.29 4.90 13.60
CA PHE A 19 0.05 5.13 15.01
C PHE A 19 -0.45 4.02 15.96
N SER A 20 -1.56 3.35 15.64
CA SER A 20 -2.13 2.31 16.51
C SER A 20 -1.78 0.88 16.08
N TYR A 21 -1.64 0.63 14.78
CA TYR A 21 -1.37 -0.72 14.26
C TYR A 21 0.08 -0.91 13.79
N PHE A 22 0.91 0.16 13.79
CA PHE A 22 2.31 0.14 13.36
C PHE A 22 2.52 -0.46 11.95
N LEU A 23 1.54 -0.33 11.05
CA LEU A 23 1.60 -0.81 9.67
C LEU A 23 2.16 0.27 8.73
N GLY A 24 2.97 -0.13 7.74
CA GLY A 24 3.45 0.77 6.67
C GLY A 24 4.64 1.67 7.04
N LEU A 25 5.38 1.35 8.10
CA LEU A 25 6.55 2.14 8.55
C LEU A 25 7.73 2.10 7.57
N CYS A 26 7.91 1.00 6.83
CA CYS A 26 9.03 0.80 5.90
C CYS A 26 9.12 1.88 4.81
N PRO A 27 8.05 2.17 4.04
CA PRO A 27 8.09 3.27 3.08
C PRO A 27 8.15 4.64 3.78
N PHE A 28 7.52 4.80 4.94
CA PHE A 28 7.47 6.07 5.66
C PHE A 28 8.88 6.60 6.03
N PHE A 29 9.73 5.75 6.62
CA PHE A 29 11.10 6.14 6.95
C PHE A 29 11.96 6.42 5.71
N GLY A 30 11.70 5.76 4.58
CA GLY A 30 12.47 5.91 3.35
C GLY A 30 12.23 7.21 2.59
N VAL A 31 10.99 7.74 2.56
CA VAL A 31 10.62 8.94 1.78
C VAL A 31 10.42 10.22 2.61
N SER A 32 10.65 10.18 3.93
CA SER A 32 10.46 11.34 4.82
C SER A 32 11.32 12.57 4.47
N GLY A 33 12.41 12.41 3.73
CA GLY A 33 13.33 13.52 3.40
C GLY A 33 12.78 14.56 2.42
N LYS A 34 11.75 14.25 1.63
CA LYS A 34 11.18 15.16 0.61
C LYS A 34 9.66 14.94 0.48
N LEU A 35 8.88 15.98 0.78
CA LEU A 35 7.41 15.96 0.70
C LEU A 35 6.90 15.60 -0.70
N GLU A 36 7.57 16.12 -1.74
CA GLU A 36 7.17 15.91 -3.13
C GLU A 36 7.30 14.43 -3.56
N THR A 37 8.33 13.72 -3.07
CA THR A 37 8.48 12.27 -3.33
C THR A 37 7.55 11.43 -2.47
N ALA A 38 7.31 11.83 -1.22
CA ALA A 38 6.39 11.13 -0.33
C ALA A 38 4.96 11.14 -0.88
N PHE A 39 4.50 12.28 -1.41
CA PHE A 39 3.17 12.39 -2.00
C PHE A 39 3.01 11.49 -3.23
N ARG A 40 4.01 11.47 -4.12
CA ARG A 40 4.00 10.64 -5.33
C ARG A 40 4.04 9.14 -5.00
N LEU A 41 4.80 8.73 -3.98
CA LEU A 41 4.84 7.34 -3.52
C LEU A 41 3.50 6.93 -2.88
N GLY A 42 2.92 7.79 -2.05
CA GLY A 42 1.62 7.53 -1.40
C GLY A 42 0.49 7.34 -2.41
N LEU A 43 0.45 8.20 -3.44
CA LEU A 43 -0.52 8.09 -4.54
C LEU A 43 -0.38 6.77 -5.31
N ALA A 44 0.87 6.36 -5.59
CA ALA A 44 1.13 5.07 -6.24
C ALA A 44 0.69 3.88 -5.36
N SER A 45 0.97 3.92 -4.06
CA SER A 45 0.57 2.85 -3.13
C SER A 45 -0.94 2.77 -2.94
N MET A 46 -1.66 3.90 -2.90
CA MET A 46 -3.14 3.89 -2.84
C MET A 46 -3.73 3.24 -4.09
N PHE A 47 -3.18 3.54 -5.26
CA PHE A 47 -3.64 2.94 -6.51
C PHE A 47 -3.43 1.42 -6.54
N VAL A 48 -2.24 0.95 -6.13
CA VAL A 48 -1.94 -0.48 -6.01
C VAL A 48 -2.89 -1.15 -5.02
N MET A 49 -3.05 -0.58 -3.83
CA MET A 49 -3.91 -1.11 -2.77
C MET A 49 -5.36 -1.28 -3.22
N LEU A 50 -5.88 -0.32 -4.01
CA LEU A 50 -7.24 -0.39 -4.52
C LEU A 50 -7.41 -1.54 -5.53
N ILE A 51 -6.44 -1.73 -6.43
CA ILE A 51 -6.47 -2.84 -7.39
C ILE A 51 -6.32 -4.19 -6.69
N THR A 52 -5.38 -4.31 -5.76
CA THR A 52 -5.17 -5.56 -5.02
C THR A 52 -6.36 -5.89 -4.13
N ALA A 53 -7.03 -4.91 -3.52
CA ALA A 53 -8.26 -5.14 -2.76
C ALA A 53 -9.38 -5.73 -3.63
N ILE A 54 -9.58 -5.22 -4.85
CA ILE A 54 -10.58 -5.74 -5.78
C ILE A 54 -10.23 -7.17 -6.22
N CYS A 55 -8.97 -7.42 -6.58
CA CYS A 55 -8.52 -8.76 -6.97
C CYS A 55 -8.60 -9.77 -5.82
N THR A 56 -8.18 -9.40 -4.62
CA THR A 56 -8.20 -10.29 -3.45
C THR A 56 -9.63 -10.61 -3.00
N TRP A 57 -10.57 -9.65 -3.11
CA TRP A 57 -11.99 -9.92 -2.88
C TRP A 57 -12.52 -10.97 -3.88
N PHE A 58 -12.19 -10.83 -5.16
CA PHE A 58 -12.57 -11.79 -6.19
C PHE A 58 -11.97 -13.18 -5.94
N LEU A 59 -10.66 -13.25 -5.62
CA LEU A 59 -10.00 -14.51 -5.27
C LEU A 59 -10.61 -15.15 -4.01
N ASN A 60 -10.88 -14.36 -2.97
CA ASN A 60 -11.45 -14.86 -1.72
C ASN A 60 -12.84 -15.45 -1.93
N SER A 61 -13.65 -14.88 -2.83
CA SER A 61 -14.99 -15.37 -3.11
C SER A 61 -15.03 -16.62 -4.00
N TYR A 62 -14.05 -16.82 -4.90
CA TYR A 62 -14.07 -17.90 -5.90
C TYR A 62 -13.13 -19.07 -5.60
N ILE A 63 -11.92 -18.80 -5.10
CA ILE A 63 -10.85 -19.80 -4.99
C ILE A 63 -10.73 -20.41 -3.60
N LEU A 64 -11.15 -19.67 -2.57
CA LEU A 64 -10.73 -19.95 -1.20
C LEU A 64 -11.59 -20.97 -0.45
N ILE A 65 -12.66 -21.47 -1.07
CA ILE A 65 -13.51 -22.49 -0.47
C ILE A 65 -12.80 -23.88 -0.43
N TYR A 66 -11.82 -24.11 -1.30
CA TYR A 66 -11.19 -25.44 -1.49
C TYR A 66 -9.76 -25.60 -0.93
N ALA A 67 -9.05 -24.51 -0.61
CA ALA A 67 -7.67 -24.59 -0.12
C ALA A 67 -7.27 -23.40 0.79
N PRO A 68 -7.55 -23.45 2.10
CA PRO A 68 -7.22 -22.37 3.02
C PRO A 68 -5.71 -22.13 3.16
N TYR A 69 -4.88 -23.18 2.97
CA TYR A 69 -3.43 -23.10 3.11
C TYR A 69 -2.72 -22.29 2.01
N LEU A 70 -3.32 -22.16 0.81
CA LEU A 70 -2.71 -21.44 -0.31
C LEU A 70 -3.05 -19.95 -0.33
N ARG A 71 -3.94 -19.47 0.56
CA ARG A 71 -4.42 -18.08 0.61
C ARG A 71 -3.29 -17.05 0.58
N LEU A 72 -2.30 -17.26 1.44
CA LEU A 72 -1.21 -16.32 1.66
C LEU A 72 -0.31 -16.22 0.41
N ILE A 73 0.06 -17.37 -0.18
CA ILE A 73 0.83 -17.42 -1.42
C ILE A 73 0.07 -16.72 -2.55
N SER A 74 -1.23 -16.99 -2.72
CA SER A 74 -2.02 -16.37 -3.77
C SER A 74 -2.12 -14.86 -3.63
N PHE A 75 -2.26 -14.34 -2.40
CA PHE A 75 -2.25 -12.89 -2.15
C PHE A 75 -0.91 -12.25 -2.50
N ILE A 76 0.21 -12.86 -2.12
CA ILE A 76 1.54 -12.34 -2.46
C ILE A 76 1.74 -12.29 -3.97
N VAL A 77 1.30 -13.32 -4.72
CA VAL A 77 1.40 -13.36 -6.19
C VAL A 77 0.56 -12.26 -6.86
N VAL A 78 -0.66 -12.01 -6.37
CA VAL A 78 -1.52 -10.94 -6.88
C VAL A 78 -0.92 -9.56 -6.62
N ILE A 79 -0.37 -9.32 -5.42
CA ILE A 79 0.31 -8.07 -5.09
C ILE A 79 1.55 -7.89 -5.98
N ALA A 80 2.40 -8.91 -6.09
CA ALA A 80 3.61 -8.86 -6.90
C ALA A 80 3.33 -8.54 -8.37
N SER A 81 2.38 -9.24 -9.00
CA SER A 81 2.00 -8.98 -10.40
C SER A 81 1.45 -7.56 -10.64
N THR A 82 0.65 -7.05 -9.70
CA THR A 82 0.11 -5.68 -9.77
C THR A 82 1.22 -4.64 -9.63
N VAL A 83 2.16 -4.83 -8.70
CA VAL A 83 3.28 -3.89 -8.50
C VAL A 83 4.22 -3.91 -9.70
N GLN A 84 4.50 -5.07 -10.30
CA GLN A 84 5.32 -5.17 -11.51
C GLN A 84 4.69 -4.44 -12.70
N PHE A 85 3.36 -4.49 -12.82
CA PHE A 85 2.66 -3.69 -13.81
C PHE A 85 2.85 -2.20 -13.57
N VAL A 86 2.73 -1.75 -12.32
CA VAL A 86 2.94 -0.34 -11.95
C VAL A 86 4.38 0.11 -12.17
N GLU A 87 5.38 -0.75 -11.94
CA GLU A 87 6.79 -0.46 -12.23
C GLU A 87 7.00 -0.12 -13.71
N MET A 88 6.44 -0.92 -14.61
CA MET A 88 6.51 -0.67 -16.06
C MET A 88 5.80 0.62 -16.46
N VAL A 89 4.67 0.94 -15.81
CA VAL A 89 3.93 2.18 -16.04
C VAL A 89 4.73 3.41 -15.59
N ILE A 90 5.29 3.39 -14.37
CA ILE A 90 6.07 4.51 -13.82
C ILE A 90 7.31 4.79 -14.66
N LYS A 91 8.01 3.73 -15.11
CA LYS A 91 9.20 3.85 -15.98
C LYS A 91 8.88 4.57 -17.29
N LYS A 92 7.65 4.45 -17.80
CA LYS A 92 7.20 5.08 -19.04
C LYS A 92 6.68 6.52 -18.85
N PHE A 93 6.07 6.84 -17.72
CA PHE A 93 5.48 8.18 -17.48
C PHE A 93 6.48 9.22 -16.98
N SER A 94 7.44 8.87 -16.11
CA SER A 94 8.37 9.86 -15.56
C SER A 94 9.73 9.27 -15.15
N PRO A 95 10.79 9.42 -15.97
CA PRO A 95 12.12 8.91 -15.63
C PRO A 95 12.75 9.67 -14.43
N ALA A 96 12.32 10.91 -14.16
CA ALA A 96 12.72 11.66 -12.98
C ALA A 96 12.24 11.01 -11.68
N LEU A 97 11.04 10.39 -11.68
CA LEU A 97 10.50 9.70 -10.51
C LEU A 97 11.19 8.34 -10.31
N PHE A 98 11.50 7.64 -11.40
CA PHE A 98 12.21 6.34 -11.34
C PHE A 98 13.61 6.47 -10.74
N ASN A 99 14.35 7.54 -11.05
CA ASN A 99 15.68 7.78 -10.46
C ASN A 99 15.66 8.06 -8.95
N ALA A 100 14.56 8.60 -8.41
CA ALA A 100 14.42 8.88 -6.98
C ALA A 100 13.79 7.71 -6.20
N LEU A 101 12.92 6.92 -6.84
CA LEU A 101 12.08 5.91 -6.18
C LEU A 101 12.39 4.45 -6.57
N GLY A 102 13.33 4.19 -7.48
CA GLY A 102 13.56 2.84 -8.03
C GLY A 102 13.78 1.75 -6.97
N ILE A 103 14.43 2.08 -5.85
CA ILE A 103 14.67 1.15 -4.73
C ILE A 103 13.41 0.91 -3.88
N TYR A 104 12.48 1.87 -3.87
CA TYR A 104 11.27 1.81 -3.05
C TYR A 104 10.10 1.09 -3.74
N LEU A 105 10.17 0.88 -5.06
CA LEU A 105 9.13 0.15 -5.80
C LEU A 105 8.97 -1.33 -5.34
N PRO A 106 10.06 -2.12 -5.17
CA PRO A 106 9.97 -3.46 -4.60
C PRO A 106 9.42 -3.46 -3.17
N LEU A 107 9.70 -2.41 -2.40
CA LEU A 107 9.22 -2.25 -1.02
C LEU A 107 7.68 -2.11 -0.92
N ILE A 108 7.00 -1.81 -2.04
CA ILE A 108 5.53 -1.79 -2.09
C ILE A 108 4.98 -3.21 -1.94
N THR A 109 5.65 -4.22 -2.52
CA THR A 109 5.19 -5.63 -2.45
C THR A 109 5.20 -6.20 -1.04
N THR A 110 6.06 -5.66 -0.17
CA THR A 110 6.20 -6.07 1.23
C THR A 110 5.60 -5.05 2.21
N ASN A 111 4.86 -4.05 1.70
CA ASN A 111 4.21 -3.07 2.55
C ASN A 111 3.08 -3.74 3.33
N CYS A 112 3.25 -3.80 4.66
CA CYS A 112 2.30 -4.43 5.56
C CYS A 112 0.92 -3.76 5.60
N ALA A 113 0.79 -2.55 5.05
CA ALA A 113 -0.49 -1.85 4.94
C ALA A 113 -1.36 -2.33 3.77
N ILE A 114 -0.78 -3.06 2.81
CA ILE A 114 -1.46 -3.60 1.61
C ILE A 114 -1.86 -5.05 1.90
#